data_AF-B4WVF2-F1
#
_entry.id   AF-B4WVF2-F1
#
_cell.length_a   1.000
_cell.length_b   1.000
_cell.length_c   1.000
_cell.angle_alpha   90.00
_cell.angle_beta   90.00
_cell.angle_gamma   90.00
#
_symmetry.space_group_name_H-M   'P 1'
#
loop_
_entity.id
_entity.type
_entity.pdbx_description
1 polymer ?
#
loop_
_entity_poly.entity_id
_entity_poly.type
_entity_poly.pdbx_seq_one_letter_code
_entity_poly.pdbx_strand_id
1 'polypeptide(L)'
;MSHPNGVWIWVLSEIDRNYLEKLKERGVERVYLKVFDGKSNPKFWRFQCTSEIIERFNNEGIEVYGWGYHYGTQDITAQVSAIQEALDCGISGYVIDIETEAENVNTHPYVGSLLEQLRQHIGSRKLGYTSFGHPQFHPNIPWKLLDQHCDLAFPQIYFEKFRFASTNEDEVQACLKAHRDLNLQKPILPIWGSESDARAPSSAGELQSYLARFPGSSVWRIPRVGERGQAWNLSYKDKVSQPVGGNPSEFELPSLSRILRRGSVGEDVKALQRALNALAFEAGNTNGEFNTQTERAVTRFQQKAGITIDGEVGPETWSALGGELGLVNRPDQGILQELGNFAEREANRDLQWTSPTSEAEKYLEIFREPMNNLGQIGTAKVFYDWCGAFVYYCCREVGIQVPIQPNEFWATMALVESWKFWARRKGYWFPKEGFIPKRGDILTFDWDGDRFSNHIGIVRNYTRGSNVIGTSEGNKANRSGNFDRDLRHVEGFIRISI
;
A
#
# COMPACT_ATOMS: atom_id res chain seq x y z
N MET A 1 -15.39 -24.20 1.41
CA MET A 1 -16.39 -23.59 0.51
C MET A 1 -15.96 -22.14 0.30
N SER A 2 -15.95 -21.63 -0.93
CA SER A 2 -15.66 -20.21 -1.14
C SER A 2 -16.84 -19.36 -0.65
N HIS A 3 -16.57 -18.34 0.15
CA HIS A 3 -17.56 -17.33 0.48
C HIS A 3 -17.43 -16.19 -0.53
N PRO A 4 -18.45 -15.89 -1.35
CA PRO A 4 -18.37 -14.75 -2.24
C PRO A 4 -18.40 -13.45 -1.45
N ASN A 5 -17.74 -12.43 -1.99
CA ASN A 5 -17.88 -11.08 -1.48
C ASN A 5 -19.34 -10.62 -1.64
N GLY A 6 -19.85 -9.89 -0.65
CA GLY A 6 -21.25 -9.49 -0.63
C GLY A 6 -21.47 -8.03 -0.28
N VAL A 7 -22.72 -7.60 -0.37
CA VAL A 7 -23.11 -6.22 -0.04
C VAL A 7 -24.42 -6.20 0.75
N TRP A 8 -24.52 -5.29 1.70
CA TRP A 8 -25.68 -5.16 2.58
C TRP A 8 -26.71 -4.19 1.99
N ILE A 9 -27.98 -4.50 2.21
CA ILE A 9 -29.12 -3.69 1.79
C ILE A 9 -30.02 -3.45 3.01
N TRP A 10 -30.22 -2.18 3.34
CA TRP A 10 -31.13 -1.78 4.42
C TRP A 10 -32.58 -1.71 3.93
N VAL A 11 -32.86 -0.88 2.92
CA VAL A 11 -34.22 -0.71 2.38
C VAL A 11 -34.18 -0.80 0.86
N LEU A 12 -34.69 -1.89 0.31
CA LEU A 12 -34.66 -2.17 -1.13
C LEU A 12 -35.40 -1.13 -1.97
N SER A 13 -36.49 -0.55 -1.44
CA SER A 13 -37.26 0.48 -2.16
C SER A 13 -36.59 1.85 -2.23
N GLU A 14 -35.52 2.05 -1.46
CA GLU A 14 -34.81 3.34 -1.38
C GLU A 14 -33.51 3.36 -2.20
N ILE A 15 -33.13 2.24 -2.82
CA ILE A 15 -31.95 2.16 -3.70
C ILE A 15 -32.37 2.30 -5.17
N ASP A 16 -31.41 2.40 -6.08
CA ASP A 16 -31.67 2.54 -7.53
C ASP A 16 -32.60 1.44 -8.05
N ARG A 17 -33.62 1.80 -8.83
CA ARG A 17 -34.63 0.84 -9.33
C ARG A 17 -34.06 -0.27 -10.21
N ASN A 18 -32.92 -0.03 -10.87
CA ASN A 18 -32.19 -1.02 -11.66
C ASN A 18 -31.11 -1.77 -10.84
N TYR A 19 -31.28 -1.86 -9.51
CA TYR A 19 -30.30 -2.47 -8.62
C TYR A 19 -29.87 -3.88 -9.06
N LEU A 20 -30.77 -4.73 -9.57
CA LEU A 20 -30.41 -6.10 -10.00
C LEU A 20 -29.36 -6.09 -11.12
N GLU A 21 -29.60 -5.28 -12.15
CA GLU A 21 -28.68 -5.12 -13.28
C GLU A 21 -27.33 -4.59 -12.79
N LYS A 22 -27.33 -3.54 -11.97
CA LYS A 22 -26.10 -2.99 -11.40
C LYS A 22 -25.34 -4.00 -10.55
N LEU A 23 -26.02 -4.74 -9.67
CA LEU A 23 -25.40 -5.76 -8.83
C LEU A 23 -24.74 -6.85 -9.68
N LYS A 24 -25.40 -7.29 -10.76
CA LYS A 24 -24.86 -8.25 -11.73
C LYS A 24 -23.65 -7.70 -12.49
N GLU A 25 -23.70 -6.45 -12.94
CA GLU A 25 -22.58 -5.77 -13.60
C GLU A 25 -21.35 -5.71 -12.70
N ARG A 26 -21.55 -5.40 -11.41
CA ARG A 26 -20.48 -5.43 -10.40
C ARG A 26 -20.10 -6.84 -9.93
N GLY A 27 -20.87 -7.84 -10.36
CA GLY A 27 -20.73 -9.26 -10.04
C GLY A 27 -20.81 -9.59 -8.57
N VAL A 28 -21.78 -8.98 -7.92
CA VAL A 28 -22.22 -9.40 -6.59
C VAL A 28 -22.84 -10.79 -6.74
N GLU A 29 -22.30 -11.78 -6.03
CA GLU A 29 -22.88 -13.13 -5.94
C GLU A 29 -23.73 -13.27 -4.65
N ARG A 30 -23.63 -12.33 -3.70
CA ARG A 30 -24.39 -12.34 -2.44
C ARG A 30 -24.86 -10.96 -1.97
N VAL A 31 -26.12 -10.89 -1.55
CA VAL A 31 -26.66 -9.73 -0.82
C VAL A 31 -27.12 -10.11 0.59
N TYR A 32 -26.95 -9.18 1.52
CA TYR A 32 -27.50 -9.27 2.87
C TYR A 32 -28.67 -8.29 2.99
N LEU A 33 -29.89 -8.80 2.85
CA LEU A 33 -31.12 -8.00 2.84
C LEU A 33 -31.72 -7.88 4.24
N LYS A 34 -32.06 -6.67 4.68
CA LYS A 34 -32.75 -6.51 5.97
C LYS A 34 -34.16 -7.08 5.86
N VAL A 35 -34.44 -8.12 6.63
CA VAL A 35 -35.74 -8.81 6.63
C VAL A 35 -36.44 -8.73 7.97
N PHE A 36 -35.76 -8.28 9.02
CA PHE A 36 -36.28 -8.37 10.37
C PHE A 36 -35.81 -7.21 11.26
N ASP A 37 -36.65 -6.83 12.22
CA ASP A 37 -36.28 -5.91 13.30
C ASP A 37 -36.92 -6.37 14.62
N GLY A 38 -36.07 -6.68 15.60
CA GLY A 38 -36.44 -7.36 16.84
C GLY A 38 -36.73 -6.45 18.02
N LYS A 39 -37.08 -5.18 17.76
CA LYS A 39 -37.50 -4.22 18.80
C LYS A 39 -38.67 -4.79 19.61
N SER A 40 -39.21 -4.03 20.58
CA SER A 40 -40.32 -4.44 21.46
C SER A 40 -41.55 -5.07 20.78
N ASN A 41 -41.69 -4.95 19.46
CA ASN A 41 -42.57 -5.76 18.64
C ASN A 41 -41.76 -6.35 17.46
N PRO A 42 -41.26 -7.60 17.58
CA PRO A 42 -40.50 -8.27 16.52
C PRO A 42 -41.27 -8.30 15.20
N LYS A 43 -40.67 -7.79 14.12
CA LYS A 43 -41.35 -7.64 12.83
C LYS A 43 -40.56 -8.22 11.68
N PHE A 44 -41.20 -9.13 10.96
CA PHE A 44 -40.80 -9.50 9.61
C PHE A 44 -41.11 -8.37 8.61
N TRP A 45 -40.14 -7.99 7.79
CA TRP A 45 -40.22 -6.91 6.81
C TRP A 45 -40.78 -7.42 5.46
N ARG A 46 -42.06 -7.81 5.48
CA ARG A 46 -42.82 -8.33 4.31
C ARG A 46 -42.80 -7.40 3.09
N PHE A 47 -42.56 -6.09 3.28
CA PHE A 47 -42.56 -5.13 2.18
C PHE A 47 -41.34 -5.24 1.25
N GLN A 48 -40.25 -5.89 1.69
CA GLN A 48 -39.05 -6.08 0.87
C GLN A 48 -38.53 -7.52 0.85
N CYS A 49 -39.08 -8.43 1.66
CA CYS A 49 -38.79 -9.85 1.60
C CYS A 49 -40.06 -10.61 1.19
N THR A 50 -40.12 -11.06 -0.06
CA THR A 50 -41.17 -11.91 -0.62
C THR A 50 -40.52 -12.95 -1.53
N SER A 51 -41.18 -14.09 -1.75
CA SER A 51 -40.66 -15.13 -2.65
C SER A 51 -40.34 -14.59 -4.05
N GLU A 52 -41.16 -13.69 -4.58
CA GLU A 52 -40.92 -13.03 -5.88
C GLU A 52 -39.63 -12.19 -5.89
N ILE A 53 -39.38 -11.41 -4.83
CA ILE A 53 -38.15 -10.59 -4.74
C ILE A 53 -36.93 -11.50 -4.63
N ILE A 54 -36.99 -12.54 -3.79
CA ILE A 54 -35.88 -13.47 -3.61
C ILE A 54 -35.60 -14.25 -4.91
N GLU A 55 -36.65 -14.70 -5.60
CA GLU A 55 -36.53 -15.37 -6.90
C GLU A 55 -35.86 -14.47 -7.96
N ARG A 56 -36.17 -13.18 -7.98
CA ARG A 56 -35.51 -12.22 -8.88
C ARG A 56 -34.00 -12.09 -8.63
N PHE A 57 -33.56 -12.12 -7.38
CA PHE A 57 -32.12 -12.17 -7.07
C PHE A 57 -31.50 -13.49 -7.51
N ASN A 58 -32.15 -14.62 -7.19
CA ASN A 58 -31.66 -15.95 -7.54
C ASN A 58 -31.54 -16.15 -9.06
N ASN A 59 -32.48 -15.61 -9.84
CA ASN A 59 -32.44 -15.65 -11.31
C ASN A 59 -31.25 -14.89 -11.91
N GLU A 60 -30.68 -13.94 -11.18
CA GLU A 60 -29.45 -13.24 -11.55
C GLU A 60 -28.19 -13.90 -10.97
N GLY A 61 -28.31 -15.05 -10.32
CA GLY A 61 -27.21 -15.76 -9.66
C GLY A 61 -26.74 -15.09 -8.35
N ILE A 62 -27.61 -14.30 -7.72
CA ILE A 62 -27.30 -13.57 -6.48
C ILE A 62 -28.01 -14.26 -5.32
N GLU A 63 -27.25 -14.83 -4.39
CA GLU A 63 -27.82 -15.45 -3.19
C GLU A 63 -28.25 -14.38 -2.18
N VAL A 64 -29.40 -14.57 -1.55
CA VAL A 64 -29.92 -13.64 -0.53
C VAL A 64 -29.78 -14.24 0.86
N TYR A 65 -29.02 -13.56 1.71
CA TYR A 65 -29.04 -13.79 3.15
C TYR A 65 -29.94 -12.74 3.79
N GLY A 66 -30.89 -13.17 4.62
CA GLY A 66 -31.65 -12.25 5.45
C GLY A 66 -30.79 -11.76 6.61
N TRP A 67 -31.00 -10.55 7.09
CA TRP A 67 -30.45 -10.11 8.38
C TRP A 67 -31.46 -9.28 9.17
N GLY A 68 -31.22 -9.15 10.47
CA GLY A 68 -32.03 -8.28 11.32
C GLY A 68 -31.45 -8.07 12.70
N TYR A 69 -31.89 -6.98 13.33
CA TYR A 69 -31.41 -6.54 14.63
C TYR A 69 -32.11 -7.32 15.75
N HIS A 70 -31.35 -7.85 16.70
CA HIS A 70 -31.84 -8.60 17.85
C HIS A 70 -31.42 -7.93 19.17
N TYR A 71 -32.41 -7.46 19.92
CA TYR A 71 -32.23 -6.65 21.12
C TYR A 71 -32.05 -7.48 22.41
N GLY A 72 -31.83 -8.79 22.32
CA GLY A 72 -31.74 -9.68 23.48
C GLY A 72 -33.04 -9.76 24.30
N THR A 73 -34.19 -9.70 23.63
CA THR A 73 -35.52 -9.69 24.27
C THR A 73 -36.06 -11.10 24.51
N GLN A 74 -37.02 -11.23 25.44
CA GLN A 74 -37.56 -12.52 25.90
C GLN A 74 -38.52 -13.19 24.91
N ASP A 75 -39.09 -12.46 23.95
CA ASP A 75 -40.08 -13.01 23.02
C ASP A 75 -39.38 -13.78 21.89
N ILE A 76 -38.80 -14.93 22.23
CA ILE A 76 -38.03 -15.77 21.30
C ILE A 76 -38.94 -16.35 20.23
N THR A 77 -40.15 -16.79 20.61
CA THR A 77 -41.11 -17.41 19.69
C THR A 77 -41.53 -16.45 18.58
N ALA A 78 -41.84 -15.19 18.88
CA ALA A 78 -42.20 -14.21 17.85
C ALA A 78 -41.04 -13.91 16.91
N GLN A 79 -39.81 -13.81 17.44
CA GLN A 79 -38.61 -13.60 16.64
C GLN A 79 -38.38 -14.78 15.68
N VAL A 80 -38.40 -16.02 16.20
CA VAL A 80 -38.21 -17.24 15.39
C VAL A 80 -39.31 -17.36 14.34
N SER A 81 -40.57 -17.08 14.67
CA SER A 81 -41.68 -17.07 13.71
C SER A 81 -41.45 -16.07 12.59
N ALA A 82 -40.99 -14.85 12.91
CA ALA A 82 -40.70 -13.83 11.90
C ALA A 82 -39.53 -14.23 10.98
N ILE A 83 -38.51 -14.92 11.52
CA ILE A 83 -37.41 -15.44 10.69
C ILE A 83 -37.86 -16.63 9.85
N GLN A 84 -38.76 -17.47 10.36
CA GLN A 84 -39.35 -18.56 9.57
C GLN A 84 -40.09 -18.01 8.34
N GLU A 85 -40.85 -16.92 8.48
CA GLU A 85 -41.48 -16.28 7.33
C GLU A 85 -40.46 -15.78 6.29
N ALA A 86 -39.30 -15.27 6.73
CA ALA A 86 -38.23 -14.89 5.84
C ALA A 86 -37.59 -16.12 5.15
N LEU A 87 -37.42 -17.24 5.86
CA LEU A 87 -36.96 -18.52 5.32
C LEU A 87 -37.93 -19.07 4.27
N ASP A 88 -39.24 -18.94 4.51
CA ASP A 88 -40.29 -19.38 3.59
C ASP A 88 -40.32 -18.55 2.29
N CYS A 89 -39.79 -17.32 2.33
CA CYS A 89 -39.55 -16.52 1.13
C CYS A 89 -38.36 -17.04 0.28
N GLY A 90 -37.57 -18.00 0.79
CA GLY A 90 -36.51 -18.66 0.04
C GLY A 90 -35.11 -18.09 0.24
N ILE A 91 -34.85 -17.31 1.31
CA ILE A 91 -33.49 -16.86 1.63
C ILE A 91 -32.54 -18.05 1.87
N SER A 92 -31.27 -17.88 1.49
CA SER A 92 -30.23 -18.91 1.54
C SER A 92 -29.54 -19.03 2.91
N GLY A 93 -29.68 -18.01 3.75
CA GLY A 93 -29.12 -17.94 5.09
C GLY A 93 -29.66 -16.76 5.88
N TYR A 94 -29.29 -16.70 7.15
CA TYR A 94 -29.71 -15.62 8.04
C TYR A 94 -28.55 -15.11 8.88
N VAL A 95 -28.45 -13.80 9.11
CA VAL A 95 -27.45 -13.17 9.98
C VAL A 95 -28.14 -12.40 11.09
N ILE A 96 -27.87 -12.76 12.34
CA ILE A 96 -28.32 -11.97 13.48
C ILE A 96 -27.40 -10.77 13.68
N ASP A 97 -27.96 -9.59 13.88
CA ASP A 97 -27.22 -8.38 14.26
C ASP A 97 -27.44 -8.12 15.75
N ILE A 98 -26.35 -8.11 16.51
CA ILE A 98 -26.36 -7.93 17.96
C ILE A 98 -25.34 -6.85 18.34
N GLU A 99 -25.80 -5.82 19.06
CA GLU A 99 -24.96 -4.69 19.48
C GLU A 99 -25.07 -4.46 21.00
N THR A 100 -25.29 -3.20 21.41
CA THR A 100 -25.13 -2.70 22.78
C THR A 100 -26.00 -3.44 23.80
N GLU A 101 -27.20 -3.90 23.42
CA GLU A 101 -28.11 -4.60 24.34
C GLU A 101 -27.54 -5.93 24.84
N ALA A 102 -26.69 -6.59 24.06
CA ALA A 102 -26.02 -7.82 24.47
C ALA A 102 -24.77 -7.57 25.33
N GLU A 103 -24.35 -6.32 25.54
CA GLU A 103 -23.35 -6.00 26.56
C GLU A 103 -23.92 -6.13 27.98
N ASN A 104 -25.25 -6.07 28.12
CA ASN A 104 -25.91 -6.42 29.38
C ASN A 104 -25.95 -7.95 29.51
N VAL A 105 -25.09 -8.52 30.35
CA VAL A 105 -24.98 -9.98 30.58
C VAL A 105 -26.31 -10.66 30.95
N ASN A 106 -27.29 -9.92 31.47
CA ASN A 106 -28.62 -10.45 31.78
C ASN A 106 -29.43 -10.82 30.53
N THR A 107 -29.05 -10.33 29.35
CA THR A 107 -29.70 -10.68 28.07
C THR A 107 -29.14 -11.95 27.45
N HIS A 108 -27.96 -12.44 27.91
CA HIS A 108 -27.27 -13.60 27.33
C HIS A 108 -28.11 -14.89 27.32
N PRO A 109 -28.90 -15.22 28.37
CA PRO A 109 -29.80 -16.38 28.31
C PRO A 109 -30.83 -16.29 27.18
N TYR A 110 -31.32 -15.08 26.86
CA TYR A 110 -32.28 -14.86 25.78
C TYR A 110 -31.60 -14.96 24.41
N VAL A 111 -30.38 -14.40 24.28
CA VAL A 111 -29.54 -14.58 23.08
C VAL A 111 -29.24 -16.05 22.82
N GLY A 112 -28.86 -16.81 23.85
CA GLY A 112 -28.60 -18.25 23.74
C GLY A 112 -29.84 -19.05 23.33
N SER A 113 -30.98 -18.77 23.97
CA SER A 113 -32.25 -19.44 23.63
C SER A 113 -32.69 -19.13 22.21
N LEU A 114 -32.49 -17.88 21.74
CA LEU A 114 -32.75 -17.48 20.37
C LEU A 114 -31.86 -18.25 19.39
N LEU A 115 -30.56 -18.27 19.63
CA LEU A 115 -29.58 -18.95 18.76
C LEU A 115 -29.85 -20.44 18.64
N GLU A 116 -30.19 -21.10 19.75
CA GLU A 116 -30.55 -22.52 19.76
C GLU A 116 -31.79 -22.79 18.89
N GLN A 117 -32.86 -22.00 19.08
CA GLN A 117 -34.09 -22.17 18.29
C GLN A 117 -33.90 -21.80 16.83
N LEU A 118 -33.20 -20.70 16.52
CA LEU A 118 -32.89 -20.31 15.15
C LEU A 118 -32.06 -21.40 14.45
N ARG A 119 -31.08 -22.00 15.14
CA ARG A 119 -30.28 -23.06 14.54
C ARG A 119 -31.14 -24.26 14.13
N GLN A 120 -32.12 -24.64 14.94
CA GLN A 120 -33.08 -25.71 14.63
C GLN A 120 -33.92 -25.39 13.39
N HIS A 121 -34.41 -24.15 13.25
CA HIS A 121 -35.27 -23.73 12.14
C HIS A 121 -34.51 -23.47 10.83
N ILE A 122 -33.32 -22.88 10.91
CA ILE A 122 -32.48 -22.60 9.74
C ILE A 122 -31.93 -23.93 9.14
N GLY A 123 -31.78 -24.97 9.96
CA GLY A 123 -31.41 -26.31 9.51
C GLY A 123 -29.99 -26.35 8.93
N SER A 124 -29.83 -26.80 7.69
CA SER A 124 -28.53 -26.85 7.00
C SER A 124 -28.08 -25.52 6.38
N ARG A 125 -28.97 -24.51 6.31
CA ARG A 125 -28.64 -23.18 5.79
C ARG A 125 -27.65 -22.47 6.72
N LYS A 126 -26.96 -21.44 6.21
CA LYS A 126 -25.99 -20.71 7.02
C LYS A 126 -26.66 -19.76 8.01
N LEU A 127 -26.24 -19.83 9.26
CA LEU A 127 -26.55 -18.86 10.30
C LEU A 127 -25.28 -18.06 10.61
N GLY A 128 -25.31 -16.74 10.45
CA GLY A 128 -24.20 -15.87 10.82
C GLY A 128 -24.56 -14.96 12.00
N TYR A 129 -23.55 -14.28 12.54
CA TYR A 129 -23.76 -13.13 13.40
C TYR A 129 -22.92 -11.93 12.95
N THR A 130 -23.42 -10.73 13.19
CA THR A 130 -22.67 -9.47 13.11
C THR A 130 -22.75 -8.75 14.45
N SER A 131 -21.65 -8.07 14.81
CA SER A 131 -21.51 -7.26 16.02
C SER A 131 -20.30 -6.33 15.85
N PHE A 132 -19.95 -5.58 16.88
CA PHE A 132 -18.86 -4.60 16.89
C PHE A 132 -17.53 -5.17 16.35
N GLY A 133 -16.77 -4.33 15.64
CA GLY A 133 -15.54 -4.74 14.98
C GLY A 133 -14.40 -5.16 15.91
N HIS A 134 -14.29 -4.59 17.11
CA HIS A 134 -13.19 -4.87 18.04
C HIS A 134 -13.71 -5.46 19.37
N PRO A 135 -13.52 -6.77 19.63
CA PRO A 135 -14.16 -7.43 20.76
C PRO A 135 -13.57 -7.02 22.11
N GLN A 136 -12.34 -6.49 22.16
CA GLN A 136 -11.79 -5.97 23.43
C GLN A 136 -12.47 -4.67 23.89
N PHE A 137 -13.09 -3.92 22.98
CA PHE A 137 -13.89 -2.74 23.37
C PHE A 137 -15.29 -3.14 23.82
N HIS A 138 -15.71 -4.37 23.47
CA HIS A 138 -17.02 -4.93 23.77
C HIS A 138 -16.87 -6.33 24.41
N PRO A 139 -16.18 -6.44 25.57
CA PRO A 139 -15.85 -7.73 26.16
C PRO A 139 -17.08 -8.49 26.69
N ASN A 140 -18.19 -7.79 26.89
CA ASN A 140 -19.43 -8.36 27.43
C ASN A 140 -20.35 -8.95 26.35
N ILE A 141 -20.06 -8.75 25.07
CA ILE A 141 -20.78 -9.47 24.01
C ILE A 141 -20.50 -10.98 24.17
N PRO A 142 -21.51 -11.85 24.02
CA PRO A 142 -21.35 -13.28 24.28
C PRO A 142 -20.67 -13.99 23.09
N TRP A 143 -19.44 -13.60 22.76
CA TRP A 143 -18.69 -14.05 21.57
C TRP A 143 -18.62 -15.57 21.41
N LYS A 144 -18.35 -16.30 22.51
CA LYS A 144 -18.27 -17.76 22.48
C LYS A 144 -19.62 -18.43 22.24
N LEU A 145 -20.70 -17.84 22.76
CA LEU A 145 -22.06 -18.32 22.53
C LEU A 145 -22.45 -18.11 21.06
N LEU A 146 -22.10 -16.96 20.49
CA LEU A 146 -22.29 -16.67 19.06
C LEU A 146 -21.51 -17.69 18.19
N ASP A 147 -20.22 -17.89 18.47
CA ASP A 147 -19.36 -18.84 17.73
C ASP A 147 -19.84 -20.30 17.87
N GLN A 148 -20.43 -20.68 19.00
CA GLN A 148 -20.97 -22.02 19.22
C GLN A 148 -22.15 -22.33 18.29
N HIS A 149 -23.05 -21.36 18.04
CA HIS A 149 -24.31 -21.60 17.33
C HIS A 149 -24.28 -21.15 15.86
N CYS A 150 -23.45 -20.17 15.53
CA CYS A 150 -23.33 -19.64 14.17
C CYS A 150 -22.26 -20.36 13.35
N ASP A 151 -22.39 -20.26 12.04
CA ASP A 151 -21.45 -20.76 11.04
C ASP A 151 -20.43 -19.72 10.60
N LEU A 152 -20.75 -18.43 10.73
CA LEU A 152 -20.01 -17.29 10.16
C LEU A 152 -20.04 -16.09 11.11
N ALA A 153 -18.92 -15.38 11.21
CA ALA A 153 -18.78 -14.14 11.97
C ALA A 153 -18.58 -12.95 11.03
N PHE A 154 -19.31 -11.86 11.24
CA PHE A 154 -19.26 -10.66 10.40
C PHE A 154 -18.92 -9.42 11.24
N PRO A 155 -17.66 -9.21 11.66
CA PRO A 155 -17.32 -8.04 12.47
C PRO A 155 -17.51 -6.73 11.69
N GLN A 156 -18.13 -5.76 12.35
CA GLN A 156 -18.40 -4.42 11.84
C GLN A 156 -17.14 -3.53 11.91
N ILE A 157 -16.29 -3.57 10.90
CA ILE A 157 -15.02 -2.81 10.85
C ILE A 157 -15.19 -1.55 9.98
N TYR A 158 -15.91 -0.56 10.53
CA TYR A 158 -16.12 0.75 9.91
C TYR A 158 -15.94 1.90 10.89
N PHE A 159 -14.75 1.98 11.49
CA PHE A 159 -14.41 2.99 12.51
C PHE A 159 -14.56 4.43 12.03
N GLU A 160 -14.51 4.67 10.72
CA GLU A 160 -14.74 5.99 10.12
C GLU A 160 -16.09 6.61 10.49
N LYS A 161 -17.09 5.81 10.86
CA LYS A 161 -18.39 6.32 11.34
C LYS A 161 -18.32 6.97 12.71
N PHE A 162 -17.36 6.57 13.54
CA PHE A 162 -17.31 6.94 14.96
C PHE A 162 -16.20 7.93 15.28
N ARG A 163 -15.45 8.41 14.27
CA ARG A 163 -14.28 9.28 14.46
C ARG A 163 -14.01 10.21 13.27
N PHE A 164 -12.90 10.96 13.36
CA PHE A 164 -12.49 11.96 12.38
C PHE A 164 -11.44 11.48 11.35
N ALA A 165 -11.29 10.16 11.13
CA ALA A 165 -10.30 9.54 10.23
C ALA A 165 -10.82 8.24 9.58
N SER A 166 -10.28 7.87 8.40
CA SER A 166 -10.62 6.64 7.67
C SER A 166 -10.06 5.38 8.34
N THR A 167 -10.83 4.29 8.39
CA THR A 167 -10.36 2.97 8.90
C THR A 167 -9.05 2.58 8.23
N ASN A 168 -7.98 2.44 9.02
CA ASN A 168 -6.65 2.11 8.53
C ASN A 168 -6.31 0.63 8.74
N GLU A 169 -5.23 0.18 8.09
CA GLU A 169 -4.81 -1.21 8.10
C GLU A 169 -4.49 -1.74 9.51
N ASP A 170 -3.81 -0.95 10.35
CA ASP A 170 -3.43 -1.37 11.71
C ASP A 170 -4.67 -1.68 12.55
N GLU A 171 -5.74 -0.91 12.39
CA GLU A 171 -7.03 -1.13 13.07
C GLU A 171 -7.73 -2.37 12.55
N VAL A 172 -7.71 -2.60 11.24
CA VAL A 172 -8.25 -3.84 10.63
C VAL A 172 -7.49 -5.05 11.20
N GLN A 173 -6.16 -5.02 11.21
CA GLN A 173 -5.34 -6.10 11.75
C GLN A 173 -5.54 -6.29 13.25
N ALA A 174 -5.67 -5.21 14.03
CA ALA A 174 -5.96 -5.28 15.46
C ALA A 174 -7.32 -5.93 15.73
N CYS A 175 -8.37 -5.57 14.99
CA CYS A 175 -9.70 -6.18 15.08
C CYS A 175 -9.67 -7.68 14.79
N LEU A 176 -9.02 -8.06 13.69
CA LEU A 176 -8.92 -9.45 13.26
C LEU A 176 -8.08 -10.26 14.25
N LYS A 177 -6.98 -9.70 14.76
CA LYS A 177 -6.18 -10.32 15.82
C LYS A 177 -7.01 -10.50 17.09
N ALA A 178 -7.73 -9.47 17.52
CA ALA A 178 -8.57 -9.54 18.72
C ALA A 178 -9.66 -10.62 18.61
N HIS A 179 -10.24 -10.82 17.42
CA HIS A 179 -11.16 -11.94 17.17
C HIS A 179 -10.45 -13.30 17.23
N ARG A 180 -9.23 -13.42 16.68
CA ARG A 180 -8.42 -14.66 16.75
C ARG A 180 -8.02 -15.00 18.20
N ASP A 181 -7.65 -14.00 18.99
CA ASP A 181 -7.23 -14.16 20.39
C ASP A 181 -8.36 -14.70 21.30
N LEU A 182 -9.63 -14.57 20.87
CA LEU A 182 -10.78 -15.20 21.55
C LEU A 182 -10.86 -16.73 21.32
N ASN A 183 -10.02 -17.30 20.46
CA ASN A 183 -10.02 -18.72 20.05
C ASN A 183 -11.36 -19.16 19.43
N LEU A 184 -12.02 -18.26 18.69
CA LEU A 184 -13.23 -18.55 17.93
C LEU A 184 -12.90 -19.47 16.74
N GLN A 185 -13.81 -20.38 16.40
CA GLN A 185 -13.56 -21.42 15.41
C GLN A 185 -14.17 -21.10 14.03
N LYS A 186 -15.12 -20.15 13.96
CA LYS A 186 -15.84 -19.87 12.73
C LYS A 186 -15.10 -18.89 11.81
N PRO A 187 -15.29 -18.99 10.48
CA PRO A 187 -14.76 -18.01 9.54
C PRO A 187 -15.18 -16.58 9.90
N ILE A 188 -14.19 -15.67 9.87
CA ILE A 188 -14.38 -14.23 10.09
C ILE A 188 -14.43 -13.55 8.72
N LEU A 189 -15.56 -12.92 8.41
CA LEU A 189 -15.90 -12.29 7.14
C LEU A 189 -16.25 -10.81 7.40
N PRO A 190 -15.27 -9.89 7.42
CA PRO A 190 -15.54 -8.53 7.89
C PRO A 190 -16.54 -7.74 7.05
N ILE A 191 -17.14 -6.74 7.68
CA ILE A 191 -18.00 -5.73 7.05
C ILE A 191 -17.24 -4.41 6.98
N TRP A 192 -17.12 -3.85 5.79
CA TRP A 192 -16.46 -2.56 5.51
C TRP A 192 -17.48 -1.45 5.30
N GLY A 193 -17.19 -0.26 5.84
CA GLY A 193 -18.09 0.89 5.71
C GLY A 193 -17.88 1.65 4.41
N SER A 194 -18.98 1.85 3.69
CA SER A 194 -19.04 2.55 2.41
C SER A 194 -19.87 3.84 2.48
N GLU A 195 -20.46 4.16 3.63
CA GLU A 195 -21.35 5.31 3.76
C GLU A 195 -20.56 6.62 3.82
N SER A 196 -21.01 7.62 3.05
CA SER A 196 -20.35 8.93 3.00
C SER A 196 -20.73 9.90 4.11
N ASP A 197 -21.63 9.47 5.01
CA ASP A 197 -22.01 10.23 6.20
C ASP A 197 -20.90 10.22 7.27
N ALA A 198 -19.96 9.27 7.18
CA ALA A 198 -18.70 9.32 7.91
C ALA A 198 -17.93 10.61 7.56
N ARG A 199 -17.30 11.23 8.56
CA ARG A 199 -16.53 12.47 8.36
C ARG A 199 -15.31 12.26 7.45
N ALA A 200 -14.75 11.05 7.42
CA ALA A 200 -13.65 10.65 6.55
C ALA A 200 -13.92 9.24 5.99
N PRO A 201 -14.80 9.10 4.98
CA PRO A 201 -15.23 7.79 4.48
C PRO A 201 -14.11 7.11 3.70
N SER A 202 -14.09 5.78 3.74
CA SER A 202 -13.20 4.97 2.90
C SER A 202 -13.45 5.25 1.41
N SER A 203 -12.37 5.41 0.65
CA SER A 203 -12.40 5.53 -0.81
C SER A 203 -12.76 4.20 -1.48
N ALA A 204 -13.18 4.26 -2.75
CA ALA A 204 -13.43 3.04 -3.53
C ALA A 204 -12.18 2.15 -3.63
N GLY A 205 -10.98 2.77 -3.73
CA GLY A 205 -9.72 2.03 -3.81
C GLY A 205 -9.41 1.26 -2.52
N GLU A 206 -9.63 1.87 -1.35
CA GLU A 206 -9.44 1.21 -0.06
C GLU A 206 -10.42 0.04 0.10
N LEU A 207 -11.70 0.26 -0.18
CA LEU A 207 -12.73 -0.78 -0.09
C LEU A 207 -12.51 -1.92 -1.09
N GLN A 208 -12.06 -1.61 -2.31
CA GLN A 208 -11.70 -2.64 -3.29
C GLN A 208 -10.51 -3.48 -2.79
N SER A 209 -9.53 -2.82 -2.17
CA SER A 209 -8.38 -3.49 -1.59
C SER A 209 -8.76 -4.40 -0.42
N TYR A 210 -9.72 -4.01 0.41
CA TYR A 210 -10.25 -4.88 1.47
C TYR A 210 -11.04 -6.07 0.91
N LEU A 211 -11.90 -5.86 -0.10
CA LEU A 211 -12.62 -6.97 -0.77
C LEU A 211 -11.67 -7.99 -1.41
N ALA A 212 -10.55 -7.54 -1.98
CA ALA A 212 -9.56 -8.43 -2.58
C ALA A 212 -8.76 -9.23 -1.54
N ARG A 213 -8.39 -8.59 -0.42
CA ARG A 213 -7.56 -9.20 0.65
C ARG A 213 -8.34 -10.11 1.58
N PHE A 214 -9.65 -9.89 1.71
CA PHE A 214 -10.53 -10.65 2.60
C PHE A 214 -11.68 -11.30 1.82
N PRO A 215 -11.43 -12.42 1.12
CA PRO A 215 -12.48 -13.15 0.41
C PRO A 215 -13.65 -13.53 1.32
N GLY A 216 -14.86 -13.23 0.88
CA GLY A 216 -16.09 -13.44 1.65
C GLY A 216 -16.48 -12.26 2.53
N SER A 217 -15.64 -11.22 2.61
CA SER A 217 -15.99 -9.96 3.27
C SER A 217 -17.09 -9.22 2.51
N SER A 218 -17.60 -8.15 3.11
CA SER A 218 -18.79 -7.49 2.60
C SER A 218 -18.78 -5.99 2.84
N VAL A 219 -19.60 -5.27 2.07
CA VAL A 219 -19.69 -3.81 2.14
C VAL A 219 -21.02 -3.38 2.73
N TRP A 220 -20.94 -2.64 3.83
CA TRP A 220 -22.05 -1.91 4.42
C TRP A 220 -22.08 -0.49 3.86
N ARG A 221 -23.00 -0.13 2.98
CA ARG A 221 -24.13 -0.88 2.39
C ARG A 221 -24.38 -0.27 1.00
N ILE A 222 -25.32 -0.80 0.23
CA ILE A 222 -25.85 -0.08 -0.93
C ILE A 222 -26.44 1.27 -0.47
N PRO A 223 -25.96 2.42 -1.01
CA PRO A 223 -26.48 3.73 -0.64
C PRO A 223 -27.89 3.93 -1.18
N ARG A 224 -28.72 4.70 -0.46
CA ARG A 224 -30.04 5.10 -0.98
C ARG A 224 -29.84 6.03 -2.19
N VAL A 225 -30.88 6.18 -3.01
CA VAL A 225 -30.89 7.16 -4.11
C VAL A 225 -30.61 8.55 -3.54
N GLY A 226 -29.57 9.20 -4.05
CA GLY A 226 -29.13 10.52 -3.59
C GLY A 226 -28.17 10.51 -2.39
N GLU A 227 -27.98 9.38 -1.72
CA GLU A 227 -26.88 9.20 -0.77
C GLU A 227 -25.59 8.92 -1.51
N ARG A 228 -24.46 9.43 -0.99
CA ARG A 228 -23.15 9.06 -1.52
C ARG A 228 -22.67 7.77 -0.85
N GLY A 229 -21.91 6.98 -1.59
CA GLY A 229 -21.30 5.76 -1.11
C GLY A 229 -20.55 5.06 -2.22
N GLN A 230 -19.55 4.25 -1.85
CA GLN A 230 -18.67 3.58 -2.80
C GLN A 230 -19.14 2.20 -3.22
N ALA A 231 -20.15 1.59 -2.58
CA ALA A 231 -20.57 0.21 -2.87
C ALA A 231 -20.89 -0.06 -4.35
N TRP A 232 -21.40 0.95 -5.08
CA TRP A 232 -21.65 0.89 -6.52
C TRP A 232 -20.40 1.03 -7.40
N ASN A 233 -19.29 1.49 -6.84
CA ASN A 233 -18.02 1.73 -7.52
C ASN A 233 -17.02 0.57 -7.35
N LEU A 234 -17.43 -0.55 -6.75
CA LEU A 234 -16.59 -1.71 -6.47
C LEU A 234 -16.88 -2.87 -7.42
N SER A 235 -15.90 -3.76 -7.59
CA SER A 235 -16.00 -5.08 -8.21
C SER A 235 -16.05 -6.15 -7.12
N TYR A 236 -17.04 -7.03 -7.21
CA TYR A 236 -17.22 -8.17 -6.30
C TYR A 236 -16.82 -9.51 -6.96
N LYS A 237 -16.45 -9.49 -8.25
CA LYS A 237 -16.01 -10.67 -9.02
C LYS A 237 -14.59 -11.11 -8.75
N ASP A 238 -13.74 -10.19 -8.27
CA ASP A 238 -12.31 -10.42 -8.13
C ASP A 238 -12.04 -11.43 -7.02
N LYS A 239 -12.13 -12.71 -7.38
CA LYS A 239 -11.64 -13.85 -6.60
C LYS A 239 -10.14 -13.88 -6.83
N VAL A 240 -9.35 -13.30 -5.91
CA VAL A 240 -7.99 -13.81 -5.75
C VAL A 240 -8.15 -15.26 -5.32
N SER A 241 -7.78 -16.20 -6.19
CA SER A 241 -7.71 -17.61 -5.84
C SER A 241 -6.82 -17.73 -4.60
N GLN A 242 -7.40 -18.15 -3.47
CA GLN A 242 -6.61 -18.41 -2.28
C GLN A 242 -5.48 -19.40 -2.61
N PRO A 243 -4.23 -19.14 -2.17
CA PRO A 243 -3.35 -20.25 -1.84
C PRO A 243 -3.94 -20.94 -0.61
N VAL A 244 -4.09 -22.26 -0.72
CA VAL A 244 -4.43 -23.15 0.39
C VAL A 244 -3.40 -22.94 1.51
N GLY A 245 -3.82 -22.45 2.66
CA GLY A 245 -3.03 -22.44 3.90
C GLY A 245 -1.73 -21.62 3.83
N GLY A 246 -1.85 -20.30 3.89
CA GLY A 246 -0.70 -19.39 4.02
C GLY A 246 -1.15 -18.00 4.47
N ASN A 247 -0.31 -17.31 5.21
CA ASN A 247 -0.53 -15.98 5.80
C ASN A 247 -1.01 -14.94 4.75
N PRO A 248 -2.04 -14.09 5.00
CA PRO A 248 -2.62 -13.16 4.02
C PRO A 248 -1.82 -11.85 3.81
N SER A 249 -0.49 -11.91 3.87
CA SER A 249 0.37 -10.80 3.45
C SER A 249 0.74 -11.00 1.98
N GLU A 250 0.23 -10.18 1.06
CA GLU A 250 0.95 -9.67 -0.12
C GLU A 250 0.01 -9.02 -1.15
N PHE A 251 -0.11 -7.69 -1.10
CA PHE A 251 0.00 -6.91 -2.33
C PHE A 251 1.50 -6.88 -2.63
N GLU A 252 1.98 -7.78 -3.48
CA GLU A 252 3.37 -7.74 -3.95
C GLU A 252 3.54 -6.48 -4.80
N LEU A 253 4.21 -5.47 -4.22
CA LEU A 253 4.74 -4.37 -5.00
C LEU A 253 5.68 -4.96 -6.06
N PRO A 254 5.57 -4.55 -7.34
CA PRO A 254 6.46 -5.07 -8.35
C PRO A 254 7.89 -4.71 -8.00
N SER A 255 8.78 -5.58 -8.44
CA SER A 255 10.21 -5.34 -8.58
C SER A 255 10.54 -3.90 -9.01
N LEU A 256 11.12 -3.11 -8.10
CA LEU A 256 11.57 -1.74 -8.45
C LEU A 256 12.71 -1.84 -9.46
N SER A 257 12.52 -1.24 -10.64
CA SER A 257 13.49 -1.27 -11.75
C SER A 257 14.18 0.07 -12.02
N ARG A 258 13.76 1.13 -11.32
CA ARG A 258 14.30 2.49 -11.41
C ARG A 258 13.80 3.33 -10.23
N ILE A 259 14.42 4.48 -9.98
CA ILE A 259 13.90 5.44 -9.00
C ILE A 259 12.69 6.20 -9.55
N LEU A 260 11.67 6.35 -8.71
CA LEU A 260 10.48 7.14 -9.00
C LEU A 260 10.55 8.48 -8.29
N ARG A 261 10.26 9.56 -9.02
CA ARG A 261 10.23 10.94 -8.52
C ARG A 261 9.28 11.78 -9.35
N ARG A 262 9.04 13.03 -8.95
CA ARG A 262 8.21 13.98 -9.70
C ARG A 262 8.52 13.97 -11.20
N GLY A 263 7.47 13.84 -12.01
CA GLY A 263 7.56 13.70 -13.47
C GLY A 263 7.75 12.26 -13.96
N SER A 264 8.00 11.29 -13.08
CA SER A 264 7.97 9.86 -13.44
C SER A 264 6.56 9.46 -13.87
N VAL A 265 6.50 8.62 -14.89
CA VAL A 265 5.23 8.03 -15.37
C VAL A 265 5.37 6.52 -15.52
N GLY A 266 4.28 5.76 -15.33
CA GLY A 266 4.26 4.32 -15.60
C GLY A 266 3.51 3.45 -14.58
N GLU A 267 3.52 2.14 -14.80
CA GLU A 267 2.85 1.16 -13.92
C GLU A 267 3.54 1.03 -12.56
N ASP A 268 4.84 1.29 -12.49
CA ASP A 268 5.60 1.41 -11.23
C ASP A 268 5.14 2.59 -10.37
N VAL A 269 4.83 3.73 -11.01
CA VAL A 269 4.21 4.88 -10.34
C VAL A 269 2.78 4.57 -9.92
N LYS A 270 2.01 3.81 -10.70
CA LYS A 270 0.69 3.33 -10.25
C LYS A 270 0.80 2.42 -9.04
N ALA A 271 1.77 1.50 -9.04
CA ALA A 271 2.02 0.62 -7.91
C ALA A 271 2.42 1.39 -6.66
N LEU A 272 3.30 2.39 -6.80
CA LEU A 272 3.65 3.34 -5.75
C LEU A 272 2.43 4.06 -5.19
N GLN A 273 1.64 4.70 -6.07
CA GLN A 273 0.46 5.46 -5.68
C GLN A 273 -0.56 4.55 -4.98
N ARG A 274 -0.72 3.30 -5.44
CA ARG A 274 -1.56 2.29 -4.78
C ARG A 274 -1.03 1.97 -3.38
N ALA A 275 0.27 1.71 -3.22
CA ALA A 275 0.85 1.41 -1.91
C ALA A 275 0.76 2.58 -0.93
N LEU A 276 1.11 3.79 -1.37
CA LEU A 276 1.00 5.00 -0.53
C LEU A 276 -0.45 5.32 -0.17
N ASN A 277 -1.39 5.16 -1.10
CA ASN A 277 -2.82 5.36 -0.81
C ASN A 277 -3.35 4.25 0.11
N ALA A 278 -2.92 3.01 -0.05
CA ALA A 278 -3.26 1.92 0.87
C ALA A 278 -2.75 2.18 2.30
N LEU A 279 -1.64 2.89 2.42
CA LEU A 279 -1.08 3.35 3.69
C LEU A 279 -1.58 4.75 4.13
N ALA A 280 -2.63 5.27 3.47
CA ALA A 280 -3.28 6.55 3.78
C ALA A 280 -2.39 7.82 3.69
N PHE A 281 -1.36 7.83 2.82
CA PHE A 281 -0.50 9.00 2.61
C PHE A 281 -1.01 10.00 1.58
N GLU A 282 -2.14 9.72 0.92
CA GLU A 282 -2.83 10.60 -0.04
C GLU A 282 -1.99 10.95 -1.29
N ALA A 283 -1.50 9.95 -2.01
CA ALA A 283 -0.70 10.11 -3.24
C ALA A 283 -1.49 10.63 -4.45
N GLY A 284 -2.78 10.89 -4.31
CA GLY A 284 -3.67 11.33 -5.38
C GLY A 284 -4.20 10.17 -6.22
N ASN A 285 -4.72 10.48 -7.40
CA ASN A 285 -5.24 9.47 -8.33
C ASN A 285 -4.12 8.50 -8.75
N THR A 286 -4.44 7.20 -8.84
CA THR A 286 -3.52 6.14 -9.31
C THR A 286 -3.39 6.14 -10.84
N ASN A 287 -3.18 7.31 -11.41
CA ASN A 287 -3.08 7.52 -12.86
C ASN A 287 -1.70 7.16 -13.42
N GLY A 288 -0.72 6.90 -12.56
CA GLY A 288 0.65 6.58 -12.95
C GLY A 288 1.47 7.81 -13.26
N GLU A 289 1.07 9.00 -12.81
CA GLU A 289 1.82 10.24 -12.94
C GLU A 289 2.29 10.71 -11.56
N PHE A 290 3.61 10.72 -11.36
CA PHE A 290 4.19 11.15 -10.10
C PHE A 290 4.17 12.69 -10.05
N ASN A 291 3.08 13.24 -9.53
CA ASN A 291 2.85 14.68 -9.45
C ASN A 291 3.18 15.24 -8.05
N THR A 292 2.91 16.55 -7.84
CA THR A 292 3.12 17.22 -6.54
C THR A 292 2.42 16.51 -5.37
N GLN A 293 1.25 15.91 -5.61
CA GLN A 293 0.49 15.22 -4.57
C GLN A 293 1.15 13.88 -4.21
N THR A 294 1.60 13.12 -5.22
CA THR A 294 2.36 11.87 -5.02
C THR A 294 3.67 12.13 -4.27
N GLU A 295 4.40 13.20 -4.59
CA GLU A 295 5.64 13.56 -3.88
C GLU A 295 5.39 13.92 -2.41
N ARG A 296 4.31 14.66 -2.13
CA ARG A 296 3.89 14.97 -0.75
C ARG A 296 3.52 13.71 0.03
N ALA A 297 2.92 12.72 -0.62
CA ALA A 297 2.63 11.44 0.01
C ALA A 297 3.91 10.65 0.31
N VAL A 298 4.88 10.64 -0.63
CA VAL A 298 6.19 10.00 -0.43
C VAL A 298 6.94 10.64 0.73
N THR A 299 7.03 11.96 0.79
CA THR A 299 7.75 12.66 1.88
C THR A 299 7.10 12.41 3.25
N ARG A 300 5.76 12.40 3.34
CA ARG A 300 5.05 12.02 4.58
C ARG A 300 5.31 10.57 4.97
N PHE A 301 5.33 9.66 3.99
CA PHE A 301 5.66 8.26 4.22
C PHE A 301 7.08 8.08 4.74
N GLN A 302 8.07 8.70 4.08
CA GLN A 302 9.47 8.67 4.49
C GLN A 302 9.64 9.21 5.92
N GLN A 303 8.96 10.31 6.23
CA GLN A 303 8.94 10.88 7.58
C GLN A 303 8.37 9.89 8.61
N LYS A 304 7.27 9.21 8.28
CA LYS A 304 6.64 8.21 9.17
C LYS A 304 7.49 6.94 9.32
N ALA A 305 8.17 6.53 8.27
CA ALA A 305 9.04 5.35 8.23
C ALA A 305 10.43 5.59 8.84
N GLY A 306 10.79 6.85 9.14
CA GLY A 306 12.08 7.19 9.74
C GLY A 306 13.28 7.05 8.80
N ILE A 307 13.04 7.17 7.49
CA ILE A 307 14.06 7.08 6.44
C ILE A 307 14.33 8.46 5.83
N THR A 308 15.27 8.54 4.89
CA THR A 308 15.64 9.81 4.23
C THR A 308 14.42 10.46 3.58
N ILE A 309 14.13 11.72 3.91
CA ILE A 309 12.98 12.48 3.39
C ILE A 309 13.42 13.29 2.17
N ASP A 310 13.58 12.63 1.04
CA ASP A 310 14.02 13.25 -0.22
C ASP A 310 12.90 13.36 -1.28
N GLY A 311 11.71 12.82 -0.99
CA GLY A 311 10.58 12.83 -1.93
C GLY A 311 10.73 11.89 -3.13
N GLU A 312 11.80 11.08 -3.15
CA GLU A 312 12.08 10.09 -4.17
C GLU A 312 11.85 8.67 -3.64
N VAL A 313 11.51 7.76 -4.55
CA VAL A 313 11.24 6.36 -4.22
C VAL A 313 12.34 5.52 -4.81
N GLY A 314 13.40 5.39 -4.02
CA GLY A 314 14.49 4.44 -4.22
C GLY A 314 14.31 3.15 -3.40
N PRO A 315 15.34 2.28 -3.35
CA PRO A 315 15.23 0.98 -2.70
C PRO A 315 14.86 1.02 -1.22
N GLU A 316 15.29 2.05 -0.48
CA GLU A 316 14.96 2.23 0.95
C GLU A 316 13.46 2.48 1.10
N THR A 317 12.93 3.47 0.36
CA THR A 317 11.50 3.80 0.34
C THR A 317 10.66 2.62 -0.16
N TRP A 318 11.10 1.90 -1.20
CA TRP A 318 10.35 0.78 -1.78
C TRP A 318 10.31 -0.44 -0.86
N SER A 319 11.43 -0.76 -0.22
CA SER A 319 11.49 -1.85 0.77
C SER A 319 10.64 -1.52 1.99
N ALA A 320 10.65 -0.25 2.43
CA ALA A 320 9.80 0.20 3.53
C ALA A 320 8.30 0.12 3.19
N LEU A 321 7.93 0.19 1.90
CA LEU A 321 6.56 -0.03 1.43
C LEU A 321 6.19 -1.53 1.32
N GLY A 322 7.11 -2.44 1.66
CA GLY A 322 6.92 -3.89 1.56
C GLY A 322 7.16 -4.46 0.16
N GLY A 323 7.82 -3.70 -0.73
CA GLY A 323 8.15 -4.17 -2.06
C GLY A 323 9.46 -4.93 -2.14
N GLU A 324 9.45 -6.01 -2.88
CA GLU A 324 10.67 -6.69 -3.26
C GLU A 324 11.41 -5.87 -4.31
N LEU A 325 12.73 -5.82 -4.18
CA LEU A 325 13.57 -5.27 -5.23
C LEU A 325 13.64 -6.29 -6.36
N GLY A 326 13.37 -5.87 -7.59
CA GLY A 326 13.61 -6.68 -8.81
C GLY A 326 15.06 -6.98 -9.10
N LEU A 327 15.90 -6.74 -8.11
CA LEU A 327 17.31 -7.03 -8.10
C LEU A 327 17.55 -8.47 -7.60
N VAL A 328 16.50 -9.30 -7.49
CA VAL A 328 16.65 -10.70 -7.08
C VAL A 328 17.54 -11.42 -8.09
N ASN A 329 18.71 -11.84 -7.60
CA ASN A 329 19.79 -12.53 -8.28
C ASN A 329 20.59 -11.72 -9.29
N ARG A 330 21.36 -10.72 -8.85
CA ARG A 330 22.61 -10.41 -9.55
C ARG A 330 23.77 -10.31 -8.57
N PRO A 331 24.84 -11.13 -8.73
CA PRO A 331 26.08 -10.89 -8.00
C PRO A 331 26.52 -9.44 -8.23
N ASP A 332 27.26 -8.83 -7.27
CA ASP A 332 27.71 -7.42 -7.24
C ASP A 332 28.11 -6.78 -8.59
N GLN A 333 28.47 -7.59 -9.58
CA GLN A 333 28.74 -7.16 -10.96
C GLN A 333 27.53 -6.63 -11.74
N GLY A 334 26.30 -7.09 -11.45
CA GLY A 334 25.12 -6.72 -12.25
C GLY A 334 24.71 -5.26 -12.10
N ILE A 335 24.74 -4.76 -10.87
CA ILE A 335 24.34 -3.38 -10.55
C ILE A 335 25.40 -2.36 -10.97
N LEU A 336 26.69 -2.71 -10.84
CA LEU A 336 27.79 -1.89 -11.34
C LEU A 336 27.77 -1.82 -12.87
N GLN A 337 27.50 -2.94 -13.55
CA GLN A 337 27.32 -2.94 -15.00
C GLN A 337 26.18 -1.99 -15.44
N GLU A 338 25.09 -1.94 -14.68
CA GLU A 338 23.98 -1.01 -14.90
C GLU A 338 24.37 0.45 -14.62
N LEU A 339 25.12 0.72 -13.54
CA LEU A 339 25.70 2.03 -13.26
C LEU A 339 26.52 2.54 -14.45
N GLY A 340 27.42 1.70 -14.98
CA GLY A 340 28.22 2.04 -16.15
C GLY A 340 27.36 2.26 -17.41
N ASN A 341 26.33 1.43 -17.62
CA ASN A 341 25.38 1.59 -18.74
C ASN A 341 24.58 2.89 -18.66
N PHE A 342 24.09 3.23 -17.47
CA PHE A 342 23.32 4.44 -17.23
C PHE A 342 24.21 5.67 -17.41
N ALA A 343 25.35 5.71 -16.73
CA ALA A 343 26.29 6.82 -16.78
C ALA A 343 26.76 7.10 -18.21
N GLU A 344 27.04 6.07 -19.00
CA GLU A 344 27.42 6.23 -20.40
C GLU A 344 26.33 6.90 -21.24
N ARG A 345 25.08 6.48 -21.09
CA ARG A 345 23.94 7.10 -21.80
C ARG A 345 23.72 8.54 -21.34
N GLU A 346 23.78 8.77 -20.03
CA GLU A 346 23.52 10.08 -19.44
C GLU A 346 24.63 11.08 -19.77
N ALA A 347 25.88 10.62 -19.80
CA ALA A 347 27.02 11.42 -20.22
C ALA A 347 26.98 11.78 -21.71
N ASN A 348 26.46 10.90 -22.57
CA ASN A 348 26.30 11.16 -24.01
C ASN A 348 25.30 12.29 -24.33
N ARG A 349 24.54 12.76 -23.34
CA ARG A 349 23.58 13.86 -23.52
C ARG A 349 24.24 15.23 -23.62
N ASP A 350 25.53 15.33 -23.31
CA ASP A 350 26.32 16.55 -23.44
C ASP A 350 25.70 17.76 -22.71
N LEU A 351 25.18 17.52 -21.51
CA LEU A 351 24.47 18.54 -20.75
C LEU A 351 25.45 19.51 -20.12
N GLN A 352 25.13 20.80 -20.23
CA GLN A 352 25.88 21.88 -19.61
C GLN A 352 25.03 22.55 -18.55
N TRP A 353 25.68 23.00 -17.48
CA TRP A 353 25.01 23.78 -16.44
C TRP A 353 25.34 25.25 -16.60
N THR A 354 24.33 26.09 -16.84
CA THR A 354 24.48 27.55 -16.99
C THR A 354 23.59 28.32 -16.02
N SER A 355 22.47 27.73 -15.60
CA SER A 355 21.54 28.32 -14.63
C SER A 355 20.67 27.23 -13.99
N PRO A 356 19.87 27.55 -12.97
CA PRO A 356 18.86 26.63 -12.41
C PRO A 356 17.78 26.16 -13.41
N THR A 357 17.73 26.73 -14.62
CA THR A 357 16.81 26.26 -15.68
C THR A 357 17.49 25.32 -16.67
N SER A 358 18.80 25.09 -16.54
CA SER A 358 19.53 24.11 -17.35
C SER A 358 19.05 22.70 -17.03
N GLU A 359 19.03 21.81 -18.01
CA GLU A 359 18.66 20.42 -17.76
C GLU A 359 19.64 19.72 -16.80
N ALA A 360 20.91 20.13 -16.80
CA ALA A 360 21.92 19.66 -15.85
C ALA A 360 21.59 20.02 -14.39
N GLU A 361 20.63 20.93 -14.12
CA GLU A 361 20.21 21.27 -12.75
C GLU A 361 19.71 20.03 -11.99
N LYS A 362 19.15 19.03 -12.68
CA LYS A 362 18.70 17.78 -12.06
C LYS A 362 19.79 17.02 -11.28
N TYR A 363 21.07 17.28 -11.56
CA TYR A 363 22.19 16.72 -10.81
C TYR A 363 22.41 17.47 -9.49
N LEU A 364 22.17 18.77 -9.49
CA LEU A 364 22.50 19.70 -8.40
C LEU A 364 21.34 19.99 -7.45
N GLU A 365 20.10 19.87 -7.94
CA GLU A 365 18.88 20.28 -7.23
C GLU A 365 18.81 19.72 -5.80
N ILE A 366 19.05 18.42 -5.64
CA ILE A 366 19.01 17.73 -4.33
C ILE A 366 20.04 18.27 -3.33
N PHE A 367 21.12 18.88 -3.81
CA PHE A 367 22.16 19.43 -2.96
C PHE A 367 21.94 20.89 -2.60
N ARG A 368 20.98 21.60 -3.21
CA ARG A 368 20.80 23.05 -3.01
C ARG A 368 20.56 23.41 -1.55
N GLU A 369 19.58 22.76 -0.92
CA GLU A 369 19.26 23.01 0.49
C GLU A 369 20.40 22.54 1.42
N PRO A 370 20.92 21.29 1.31
CA PRO A 370 22.06 20.86 2.11
C PRO A 370 23.28 21.78 2.01
N MET A 371 23.63 22.23 0.81
CA MET A 371 24.75 23.16 0.61
C MET A 371 24.49 24.54 1.20
N ASN A 372 23.27 25.06 1.07
CA ASN A 372 22.90 26.35 1.68
C ASN A 372 23.04 26.28 3.21
N ASN A 373 22.69 25.13 3.81
CA ASN A 373 22.82 24.92 5.25
C ASN A 373 24.28 24.84 5.72
N LEU A 374 25.23 24.50 4.83
CA LEU A 374 26.66 24.53 5.12
C LEU A 374 27.26 25.95 5.07
N GLY A 375 26.54 26.94 4.52
CA GLY A 375 26.98 28.33 4.45
C GLY A 375 27.84 28.66 3.21
N GLN A 376 28.92 29.40 3.40
CA GLN A 376 29.87 29.80 2.34
C GLN A 376 31.25 29.19 2.60
N ILE A 377 31.96 28.82 1.53
CA ILE A 377 33.39 28.48 1.60
C ILE A 377 34.15 29.62 0.94
N GLY A 378 34.76 30.49 1.76
CA GLY A 378 35.41 31.71 1.28
C GLY A 378 34.41 32.74 0.74
N THR A 379 34.74 33.40 -0.37
CA THR A 379 33.90 34.45 -1.00
C THR A 379 32.96 33.93 -2.09
N ALA A 380 33.02 32.63 -2.39
CA ALA A 380 32.18 31.97 -3.38
C ALA A 380 30.99 31.26 -2.72
N LYS A 381 29.84 31.23 -3.40
CA LYS A 381 28.77 30.30 -3.04
C LYS A 381 29.31 28.87 -3.15
N VAL A 382 28.89 28.02 -2.22
CA VAL A 382 29.21 26.59 -2.25
C VAL A 382 28.72 26.01 -3.58
N PHE A 383 29.68 25.59 -4.42
CA PHE A 383 29.60 24.92 -5.73
C PHE A 383 29.61 25.72 -7.04
N TYR A 384 30.62 25.39 -7.87
CA TYR A 384 30.60 25.46 -9.33
C TYR A 384 30.90 24.10 -10.00
N ASP A 385 31.45 23.12 -9.29
CA ASP A 385 31.87 21.84 -9.89
C ASP A 385 30.91 20.68 -9.66
N TRP A 386 30.15 20.29 -10.67
CA TRP A 386 29.05 19.33 -10.52
C TRP A 386 29.41 17.86 -10.86
N CYS A 387 30.69 17.51 -10.88
CA CYS A 387 31.15 16.15 -11.20
C CYS A 387 30.70 15.09 -10.16
N GLY A 388 30.83 15.38 -8.87
CA GLY A 388 30.32 14.49 -7.81
C GLY A 388 28.80 14.40 -7.80
N ALA A 389 28.12 15.50 -8.13
CA ALA A 389 26.67 15.54 -8.25
C ALA A 389 26.17 14.67 -9.43
N PHE A 390 26.89 14.65 -10.55
CA PHE A 390 26.61 13.75 -11.67
C PHE A 390 26.78 12.28 -11.29
N VAL A 391 27.87 11.92 -10.60
CA VAL A 391 28.09 10.53 -10.14
C VAL A 391 27.04 10.12 -9.12
N TYR A 392 26.68 11.03 -8.21
CA TYR A 392 25.59 10.82 -7.24
C TYR A 392 24.28 10.52 -7.95
N TYR A 393 23.92 11.37 -8.92
CA TYR A 393 22.74 11.19 -9.75
C TYR A 393 22.75 9.81 -10.40
N CYS A 394 23.84 9.42 -11.07
CA CYS A 394 23.94 8.11 -11.72
C CYS A 394 23.78 6.94 -10.74
N CYS A 395 24.40 7.00 -9.56
CA CYS A 395 24.25 5.97 -8.52
C CYS A 395 22.79 5.86 -8.08
N ARG A 396 22.17 7.00 -7.79
CA ARG A 396 20.77 7.09 -7.41
C ARG A 396 19.88 6.49 -8.49
N GLU A 397 20.05 6.84 -9.77
CA GLU A 397 19.21 6.32 -10.86
C GLU A 397 19.18 4.80 -10.98
N VAL A 398 20.28 4.13 -10.64
CA VAL A 398 20.37 2.67 -10.67
C VAL A 398 20.11 2.02 -9.31
N GLY A 399 19.66 2.78 -8.31
CA GLY A 399 19.32 2.25 -6.99
C GLY A 399 20.51 2.04 -6.04
N ILE A 400 21.69 2.56 -6.36
CA ILE A 400 22.83 2.53 -5.43
C ILE A 400 22.63 3.63 -4.38
N GLN A 401 22.49 3.22 -3.12
CA GLN A 401 22.30 4.14 -2.01
C GLN A 401 23.63 4.78 -1.57
N VAL A 402 23.69 6.11 -1.70
CA VAL A 402 24.81 6.93 -1.28
C VAL A 402 24.23 8.06 -0.43
N PRO A 403 24.77 8.37 0.76
CA PRO A 403 24.22 9.44 1.59
C PRO A 403 24.38 10.79 0.89
N ILE A 404 23.40 11.71 0.98
CA ILE A 404 23.54 13.07 0.43
C ILE A 404 24.75 13.79 1.04
N GLN A 405 25.00 13.55 2.32
CA GLN A 405 26.17 14.02 3.07
C GLN A 405 26.64 12.89 4.00
N PRO A 406 27.92 12.49 3.96
CA PRO A 406 28.45 11.52 4.90
C PRO A 406 28.42 12.05 6.34
N ASN A 407 27.98 11.22 7.29
CA ASN A 407 28.05 11.55 8.71
C ASN A 407 29.49 11.89 9.10
N GLU A 408 29.66 12.95 9.89
CA GLU A 408 30.96 13.47 10.36
C GLU A 408 31.85 14.08 9.25
N PHE A 409 31.33 14.27 8.03
CA PHE A 409 32.00 15.03 6.98
C PHE A 409 31.31 16.38 6.76
N TRP A 410 32.09 17.43 6.54
CA TRP A 410 31.62 18.82 6.50
C TRP A 410 30.99 19.21 5.15
N ALA A 411 30.96 18.32 4.17
CA ALA A 411 30.48 18.59 2.81
C ALA A 411 29.57 17.47 2.28
N THR A 412 28.72 17.83 1.31
CA THR A 412 27.83 16.89 0.62
C THR A 412 28.59 16.04 -0.41
N MET A 413 27.95 15.01 -0.94
CA MET A 413 28.48 14.17 -2.02
C MET A 413 28.60 14.86 -3.38
N ALA A 414 28.19 16.12 -3.50
CA ALA A 414 28.61 16.88 -4.67
C ALA A 414 30.13 17.12 -4.67
N LEU A 415 30.77 17.13 -3.48
CA LEU A 415 32.22 17.29 -3.33
C LEU A 415 32.92 15.94 -3.50
N VAL A 416 33.95 15.90 -4.33
CA VAL A 416 34.68 14.68 -4.64
C VAL A 416 35.30 14.05 -3.38
N GLU A 417 35.87 14.86 -2.48
CA GLU A 417 36.50 14.34 -1.26
C GLU A 417 35.50 13.65 -0.32
N SER A 418 34.22 14.03 -0.36
CA SER A 418 33.16 13.35 0.38
C SER A 418 33.01 11.89 -0.05
N TRP A 419 33.17 11.60 -1.34
CA TRP A 419 33.14 10.23 -1.87
C TRP A 419 34.27 9.38 -1.35
N LYS A 420 35.48 9.91 -1.38
CA LYS A 420 36.67 9.23 -0.88
C LYS A 420 36.58 8.98 0.63
N PHE A 421 36.15 9.98 1.41
CA PHE A 421 35.91 9.83 2.84
C PHE A 421 34.89 8.72 3.13
N TRP A 422 33.73 8.79 2.48
CA TRP A 422 32.66 7.82 2.65
C TRP A 422 33.08 6.41 2.24
N ALA A 423 33.69 6.25 1.07
CA ALA A 423 34.13 4.96 0.55
C ALA A 423 35.18 4.30 1.44
N ARG A 424 36.11 5.08 2.02
CA ARG A 424 37.09 4.56 2.99
C ARG A 424 36.41 4.01 4.24
N ARG A 425 35.45 4.74 4.81
CA ARG A 425 34.70 4.27 5.99
C ARG A 425 33.87 3.02 5.72
N LYS A 426 33.37 2.86 4.49
CA LYS A 426 32.61 1.68 4.07
C LYS A 426 33.49 0.52 3.59
N GLY A 427 34.80 0.71 3.46
CA GLY A 427 35.70 -0.31 2.90
C GLY A 427 35.58 -0.49 1.38
N TYR A 428 34.98 0.47 0.67
CA TYR A 428 34.79 0.46 -0.79
C TYR A 428 35.93 1.13 -1.56
N TRP A 429 36.84 1.81 -0.86
CA TRP A 429 37.97 2.50 -1.47
C TRP A 429 39.13 1.55 -1.75
N PHE A 430 39.63 1.58 -2.98
CA PHE A 430 40.79 0.81 -3.43
C PHE A 430 41.82 1.76 -4.06
N PRO A 431 43.12 1.63 -3.70
CA PRO A 431 44.18 2.32 -4.44
C PRO A 431 44.24 1.80 -5.88
N LYS A 432 44.78 2.60 -6.80
CA LYS A 432 44.88 2.19 -8.22
C LYS A 432 45.82 1.00 -8.42
N GLU A 433 46.85 0.88 -7.58
CA GLU A 433 47.87 -0.16 -7.69
C GLU A 433 47.25 -1.54 -7.43
N GLY A 434 47.34 -2.43 -8.42
CA GLY A 434 46.85 -3.80 -8.32
C GLY A 434 45.33 -3.95 -8.43
N PHE A 435 44.58 -2.85 -8.51
CA PHE A 435 43.14 -2.90 -8.77
C PHE A 435 42.87 -3.12 -10.27
N ILE A 436 41.89 -3.96 -10.58
CA ILE A 436 41.41 -4.17 -11.96
C ILE A 436 40.05 -3.50 -12.07
N PRO A 437 39.96 -2.33 -12.73
CA PRO A 437 38.71 -1.63 -12.98
C PRO A 437 37.74 -2.48 -13.76
N LYS A 438 36.48 -2.39 -13.37
CA LYS A 438 35.32 -2.97 -14.02
C LYS A 438 34.35 -1.85 -14.34
N ARG A 439 33.53 -2.09 -15.35
CA ARG A 439 32.45 -1.18 -15.68
C ARG A 439 31.54 -0.97 -14.47
N GLY A 440 31.22 0.29 -14.19
CA GLY A 440 30.47 0.71 -13.02
C GLY A 440 31.28 1.05 -11.79
N ASP A 441 32.57 0.69 -11.73
CA ASP A 441 33.42 1.24 -10.68
C ASP A 441 33.43 2.75 -10.79
N ILE A 442 33.45 3.43 -9.66
CA ILE A 442 33.67 4.86 -9.60
C ILE A 442 35.17 5.09 -9.48
N LEU A 443 35.68 6.16 -10.05
CA LEU A 443 37.09 6.53 -9.96
C LEU A 443 37.22 8.00 -9.62
N THR A 444 38.21 8.34 -8.81
CA THR A 444 38.59 9.73 -8.56
C THR A 444 39.94 10.04 -9.21
N PHE A 445 40.13 11.31 -9.55
CA PHE A 445 41.34 11.80 -10.18
C PHE A 445 42.06 12.78 -9.27
N ASP A 446 43.38 12.74 -9.35
CA ASP A 446 44.30 13.70 -8.77
C ASP A 446 45.16 14.24 -9.93
N TRP A 447 44.82 15.44 -10.39
CA TRP A 447 45.48 16.10 -11.51
C TRP A 447 46.78 16.80 -11.06
N ASP A 448 46.82 17.24 -9.81
CA ASP A 448 47.89 18.08 -9.26
C ASP A 448 48.97 17.28 -8.53
N GLY A 449 48.70 16.00 -8.24
CA GLY A 449 49.61 15.06 -7.57
C GLY A 449 49.74 15.27 -6.07
N ASP A 450 48.82 16.03 -5.46
CA ASP A 450 48.84 16.40 -4.03
C ASP A 450 48.06 15.42 -3.15
N ARG A 451 47.52 14.34 -3.74
CA ARG A 451 46.66 13.32 -3.12
C ARG A 451 45.31 13.83 -2.65
N PHE A 452 44.85 14.93 -3.22
CA PHE A 452 43.49 15.44 -3.09
C PHE A 452 42.68 15.10 -4.35
N SER A 453 41.48 14.55 -4.20
CA SER A 453 40.69 14.18 -5.37
C SER A 453 40.07 15.43 -6.01
N ASN A 454 40.50 15.81 -7.21
CA ASN A 454 39.97 16.97 -7.94
C ASN A 454 38.71 16.65 -8.76
N HIS A 455 38.56 15.40 -9.22
CA HIS A 455 37.48 15.01 -10.13
C HIS A 455 37.03 13.57 -9.92
N ILE A 456 35.85 13.23 -10.44
CA ILE A 456 35.24 11.91 -10.27
C ILE A 456 34.45 11.50 -11.51
N GLY A 457 34.42 10.20 -11.78
CA GLY A 457 33.67 9.62 -12.89
C GLY A 457 33.28 8.17 -12.64
N ILE A 458 32.64 7.57 -13.63
CA ILE A 458 32.24 6.16 -13.62
C ILE A 458 32.95 5.43 -14.76
N VAL A 459 33.51 4.26 -14.48
CA VAL A 459 34.19 3.42 -15.47
C VAL A 459 33.18 2.88 -16.47
N ARG A 460 33.42 3.19 -17.74
CA ARG A 460 32.66 2.71 -18.91
C ARG A 460 33.29 1.45 -19.47
N ASN A 461 34.60 1.44 -19.65
CA ASN A 461 35.33 0.28 -20.14
C ASN A 461 36.80 0.34 -19.70
N TYR A 462 37.42 -0.81 -19.59
CA TYR A 462 38.84 -0.92 -19.31
C TYR A 462 39.38 -2.23 -19.87
N THR A 463 40.53 -2.16 -20.53
CA THR A 463 41.27 -3.34 -21.01
C THR A 463 42.47 -3.55 -20.10
N ARG A 464 42.60 -4.74 -19.51
CA ARG A 464 43.70 -5.05 -18.58
C ARG A 464 45.07 -4.79 -19.24
N GLY A 465 45.90 -3.97 -18.60
CA GLY A 465 47.23 -3.59 -19.10
C GLY A 465 47.23 -2.34 -19.97
N SER A 466 46.08 -1.76 -20.29
CA SER A 466 45.97 -0.45 -20.93
C SER A 466 46.33 0.67 -19.95
N ASN A 467 46.99 1.72 -20.42
CA ASN A 467 47.12 2.98 -19.67
C ASN A 467 45.91 3.90 -19.83
N VAL A 468 44.96 3.51 -20.68
CA VAL A 468 43.74 4.26 -20.98
C VAL A 468 42.53 3.56 -20.39
N ILE A 469 41.67 4.33 -19.74
CA ILE A 469 40.38 3.91 -19.18
C ILE A 469 39.24 4.77 -19.74
N GLY A 470 38.17 4.14 -20.20
CA GLY A 470 36.98 4.83 -20.66
C GLY A 470 36.10 5.21 -19.47
N THR A 471 35.66 6.47 -19.41
CA THR A 471 34.90 7.03 -18.30
C THR A 471 33.68 7.81 -18.77
N SER A 472 32.68 7.87 -17.90
CA SER A 472 31.50 8.71 -18.02
C SER A 472 31.52 9.73 -16.90
N GLU A 473 31.54 11.01 -17.24
CA GLU A 473 31.84 12.10 -16.31
C GLU A 473 30.89 13.28 -16.49
N GLY A 474 30.68 14.02 -15.40
CA GLY A 474 30.02 15.33 -15.39
C GLY A 474 31.03 16.44 -15.17
N ASN A 475 30.67 17.67 -15.55
CA ASN A 475 31.48 18.87 -15.33
C ASN A 475 32.92 18.83 -15.88
N LYS A 476 33.16 18.17 -17.00
CA LYS A 476 34.44 18.33 -17.70
C LYS A 476 34.31 19.52 -18.65
N ALA A 477 34.94 20.65 -18.34
CA ALA A 477 34.73 21.90 -19.10
C ALA A 477 33.24 22.30 -19.16
N ASN A 478 32.54 22.17 -18.02
CA ASN A 478 31.12 22.44 -17.85
C ASN A 478 30.18 21.61 -18.75
N ARG A 479 30.57 20.38 -19.11
CA ARG A 479 29.71 19.44 -19.84
C ARG A 479 29.77 18.03 -19.26
N SER A 480 28.71 17.26 -19.46
CA SER A 480 28.74 15.81 -19.31
C SER A 480 29.32 15.18 -20.57
N GLY A 481 29.98 14.04 -20.43
CA GLY A 481 30.57 13.37 -21.58
C GLY A 481 31.26 12.06 -21.27
N ASN A 482 31.44 11.27 -22.33
CA ASN A 482 32.27 10.08 -22.28
C ASN A 482 33.67 10.42 -22.74
N PHE A 483 34.67 9.99 -21.99
CA PHE A 483 36.06 10.35 -22.21
C PHE A 483 36.96 9.12 -22.08
N ASP A 484 38.11 9.18 -22.74
CA ASP A 484 39.20 8.27 -22.49
C ASP A 484 40.23 9.01 -21.63
N ARG A 485 40.57 8.43 -20.49
CA ARG A 485 41.43 9.02 -19.47
C ARG A 485 42.71 8.20 -19.29
N ASP A 486 43.80 8.87 -19.00
CA ASP A 486 45.06 8.22 -18.65
C ASP A 486 45.05 7.80 -17.18
N LEU A 487 45.35 6.53 -16.91
CA LEU A 487 45.39 5.94 -15.57
C LEU A 487 46.40 6.63 -14.63
N ARG A 488 47.41 7.33 -15.16
CA ARG A 488 48.40 8.03 -14.34
C ARG A 488 47.75 9.05 -13.40
N HIS A 489 46.68 9.68 -13.83
CA HIS A 489 45.95 10.70 -13.07
C HIS A 489 44.83 10.14 -12.20
N VAL A 490 44.54 8.84 -12.30
CA VAL A 490 43.59 8.21 -11.39
C VAL A 490 44.25 8.15 -10.02
N GLU A 491 43.55 8.58 -8.99
CA GLU A 491 43.99 8.47 -7.61
C GLU A 491 43.64 7.07 -7.07
N GLY A 492 42.39 6.65 -7.27
CA GLY A 492 41.88 5.38 -6.79
C GLY A 492 40.48 5.09 -7.31
N PHE A 493 39.97 3.94 -6.89
CA PHE A 493 38.69 3.40 -7.30
C PHE A 493 37.77 3.22 -6.11
N ILE A 494 36.47 3.38 -6.35
CA ILE A 494 35.41 3.08 -5.41
C ILE A 494 34.57 1.97 -6.04
N ARG A 495 34.62 0.78 -5.42
CA ARG A 495 33.75 -0.33 -5.79
C ARG A 495 32.74 -0.55 -4.68
N ILE A 496 31.53 -0.12 -4.94
CA ILE A 496 30.40 -0.27 -4.01
C ILE A 496 29.96 -1.74 -4.05
N SER A 497 29.93 -2.36 -2.89
CA SER A 497 29.36 -3.70 -2.67
C SER A 497 28.02 -3.53 -1.99
N ILE A 498 26.95 -4.14 -2.52
CA ILE A 498 25.59 -3.96 -2.03
C ILE A 498 25.17 -5.16 -1.21
#